data_AF-A0AA96WPQ4-F1
#
_entry.id   AF-A0AA96WPQ4-F1
#
_cell.length_a   1.000
_cell.length_b   1.000
_cell.length_c   1.000
_cell.angle_alpha   90.00
_cell.angle_beta   90.00
_cell.angle_gamma   90.00
#
_symmetry.space_group_name_H-M   'P 1'
#
loop_
_entity.id
_entity.type
_entity.pdbx_description
1 polymer ?
#
loop_
_entity_poly.entity_id
_entity_poly.type
_entity_poly.pdbx_seq_one_letter_code
_entity_poly.pdbx_strand_id
1 'polypeptide(L)'
;MLLKLQHQIYALSRSERIIYWTIILTPLWWLMGIQPLFYPAVVLTLFAIHFSWDQLIQRPFPVYVWSWFVMSIVMLWTAALGINEMGFNLQVAAAAVVTFLKSYFLIFACLALPFFSQVRVEVVTRAIAWMSSGYLVAIAIQIAMLFLRIGGNGYLPPLARILPGDKGSLRVMFAHFSSFLGIPLPRTVLYTPDPPILGLCAVLCFLICLGERDRRLRYVALLGAVAALIVSASRSAWLCLPIALFIGTCFENGLFRQLSLWSTALTLMMSSIWGLTIEELFRKPMEGFTQARANSSQERALVVRKTLEAWQESPWIGWGVIRGRAHLYEDSYIGLGSFSTYAAVLYLNGIFGFIALIAAMILTLFATYTPAVNGHFGCKWAFASLIALYISCNATPLSWMAVNLWFFFVWLGAVLHEVQPQQANLTSWEQISGEG
;
A
#
# COMPACT_ATOMS: atom_id res chain seq x y z
N MET A 1 31.82 -6.03 -7.33
CA MET A 1 30.42 -5.92 -6.85
C MET A 1 29.46 -6.66 -7.78
N LEU A 2 29.50 -6.42 -9.11
CA LEU A 2 28.67 -7.09 -10.11
C LEU A 2 28.83 -8.64 -10.14
N LEU A 3 30.04 -9.18 -10.03
CA LEU A 3 30.30 -10.64 -9.98
C LEU A 3 29.71 -11.35 -8.74
N LYS A 4 29.72 -10.71 -7.56
CA LYS A 4 29.06 -11.24 -6.35
C LYS A 4 27.54 -11.20 -6.48
N LEU A 5 27.00 -10.18 -7.14
CA LEU A 5 25.58 -10.05 -7.45
C LEU A 5 25.12 -11.16 -8.39
N GLN A 6 25.91 -11.47 -9.42
CA GLN A 6 25.63 -12.54 -10.39
C GLN A 6 25.54 -13.92 -9.74
N HIS A 7 26.47 -14.24 -8.82
CA HIS A 7 26.48 -15.52 -8.13
C HIS A 7 25.30 -15.68 -7.13
N GLN A 8 24.85 -14.58 -6.51
CA GLN A 8 23.68 -14.57 -5.64
C GLN A 8 22.35 -14.63 -6.41
N ILE A 9 22.28 -14.04 -7.62
CA ILE A 9 21.08 -14.11 -8.47
C ILE A 9 20.84 -15.52 -9.02
N TYR A 10 21.91 -16.28 -9.29
CA TYR A 10 21.77 -17.66 -9.78
C TYR A 10 21.20 -18.63 -8.73
N ALA A 11 21.37 -18.31 -7.44
CA ALA A 11 20.84 -19.07 -6.31
C ALA A 11 19.39 -18.71 -5.92
N LEU A 12 18.73 -17.83 -6.70
CA LEU A 12 17.32 -17.48 -6.48
C LEU A 12 16.40 -18.50 -7.15
N SER A 13 15.27 -18.80 -6.50
CA SER A 13 14.19 -19.53 -7.16
C SER A 13 13.65 -18.73 -8.35
N ARG A 14 12.95 -19.40 -9.29
CA ARG A 14 12.35 -18.69 -10.45
C ARG A 14 11.40 -17.59 -9.99
N SER A 15 10.58 -17.87 -8.98
CA SER A 15 9.61 -16.92 -8.41
C SER A 15 10.29 -15.73 -7.75
N GLU A 16 11.33 -15.98 -6.95
CA GLU A 16 12.14 -14.92 -6.33
C GLU A 16 12.80 -14.04 -7.38
N ARG A 17 13.34 -14.63 -8.45
CA ARG A 17 13.98 -13.89 -9.55
C ARG A 17 12.97 -12.96 -10.25
N ILE A 18 11.77 -13.45 -10.55
CA ILE A 18 10.72 -12.66 -11.18
C ILE A 18 10.32 -11.49 -10.28
N ILE A 19 10.04 -11.74 -8.99
CA ILE A 19 9.69 -10.70 -8.02
C ILE A 19 10.82 -9.67 -7.91
N TYR A 20 12.06 -10.12 -7.74
CA TYR A 20 13.25 -9.29 -7.59
C TYR A 20 13.42 -8.30 -8.76
N TRP A 21 13.39 -8.80 -10.00
CA TRP A 21 13.52 -7.95 -11.18
C TRP A 21 12.29 -7.07 -11.42
N THR A 22 11.10 -7.55 -11.09
CA THR A 22 9.87 -6.73 -11.20
C THR A 22 9.96 -5.50 -10.29
N ILE A 23 10.47 -5.65 -9.07
CA ILE A 23 10.68 -4.53 -8.13
C ILE A 23 11.78 -3.60 -8.62
N ILE A 24 12.95 -4.11 -9.01
CA ILE A 24 14.08 -3.27 -9.43
C ILE A 24 13.77 -2.48 -10.70
N LEU A 25 13.08 -3.10 -11.65
CA LEU A 25 12.73 -2.48 -12.93
C LEU A 25 11.45 -1.62 -12.85
N THR A 26 10.93 -1.34 -11.65
CA THR A 26 9.84 -0.38 -11.42
C THR A 26 9.96 0.92 -12.23
N PRO A 27 11.13 1.58 -12.33
CA PRO A 27 11.27 2.79 -13.14
C PRO A 27 10.98 2.55 -14.62
N LEU A 28 11.38 1.39 -15.16
CA LEU A 28 11.13 1.03 -16.56
C LEU A 28 9.65 0.75 -16.80
N TRP A 29 9.02 -0.02 -15.91
CA TRP A 29 7.59 -0.33 -15.99
C TRP A 29 6.72 0.93 -15.87
N TRP A 30 7.16 1.90 -15.06
CA TRP A 30 6.55 3.20 -14.94
C TRP A 30 6.64 4.02 -16.23
N LEU A 31 7.81 4.11 -16.85
CA LEU A 31 7.96 4.81 -18.15
C LEU A 31 7.06 4.21 -19.25
N MET A 32 6.79 2.91 -19.17
CA MET A 32 5.86 2.23 -20.07
C MET A 32 4.38 2.44 -19.70
N GLY A 33 4.06 2.92 -18.49
CA GLY A 33 2.71 3.09 -17.97
C GLY A 33 1.94 1.80 -17.73
N ILE A 34 2.63 0.65 -17.67
CA ILE A 34 1.97 -0.67 -17.58
C ILE A 34 1.78 -1.16 -16.15
N GLN A 35 2.34 -0.46 -15.16
CA GLN A 35 2.37 -0.87 -13.75
C GLN A 35 1.00 -1.32 -13.22
N PRO A 36 -0.13 -0.61 -13.47
CA PRO A 36 -1.41 -0.99 -12.90
C PRO A 36 -1.95 -2.35 -13.34
N LEU A 37 -1.44 -2.89 -14.45
CA LEU A 37 -1.81 -4.22 -14.95
C LEU A 37 -0.67 -5.23 -14.78
N PHE A 38 0.57 -4.77 -14.95
CA PHE A 38 1.74 -5.64 -14.92
C PHE A 38 2.00 -6.23 -13.53
N TYR A 39 1.92 -5.42 -12.46
CA TYR A 39 2.18 -5.95 -11.11
C TYR A 39 1.13 -6.98 -10.66
N PRO A 40 -0.18 -6.72 -10.82
CA PRO A 40 -1.17 -7.77 -10.57
C PRO A 40 -0.95 -9.00 -11.43
N ALA A 41 -0.68 -8.85 -12.73
CA ALA A 41 -0.46 -9.99 -13.62
C ALA A 41 0.72 -10.86 -13.17
N VAL A 42 1.85 -10.25 -12.77
CA VAL A 42 3.02 -10.99 -12.25
C VAL A 42 2.66 -11.77 -10.98
N VAL A 43 2.06 -11.12 -9.99
CA VAL A 43 1.72 -11.76 -8.71
C VAL A 43 0.70 -12.87 -8.92
N LEU A 44 -0.36 -12.62 -9.67
CA LEU A 44 -1.43 -13.59 -9.92
C LEU A 44 -0.96 -14.78 -10.75
N THR A 45 -0.08 -14.56 -11.72
CA THR A 45 0.52 -15.65 -12.51
C THR A 45 1.41 -16.51 -11.63
N LEU A 46 2.25 -15.91 -10.79
CA LEU A 46 3.07 -16.67 -9.84
C LEU A 46 2.22 -17.44 -8.84
N PHE A 47 1.16 -16.82 -8.33
CA PHE A 47 0.21 -17.45 -7.42
C PHE A 47 -0.48 -18.65 -8.10
N ALA A 48 -0.98 -18.48 -9.32
CA ALA A 48 -1.64 -19.56 -10.07
C ALA A 48 -0.71 -20.73 -10.39
N ILE A 49 0.56 -20.46 -10.73
CA ILE A 49 1.56 -21.51 -11.04
C ILE A 49 1.90 -22.34 -9.80
N HIS A 50 1.98 -21.71 -8.62
CA HIS A 50 2.38 -22.39 -7.38
C HIS A 50 1.20 -22.87 -6.54
N PHE A 51 -0.03 -22.52 -6.94
CA PHE A 51 -1.23 -22.93 -6.24
C PHE A 51 -1.35 -24.46 -6.26
N SER A 52 -1.44 -25.05 -5.08
CA SER A 52 -1.66 -26.50 -4.94
C SER A 52 -2.65 -26.77 -3.83
N TRP A 53 -3.68 -27.55 -4.16
CA TRP A 53 -4.71 -27.97 -3.22
C TRP A 53 -4.11 -28.79 -2.08
N ASP A 54 -3.17 -29.69 -2.39
CA ASP A 54 -2.53 -30.54 -1.39
C ASP A 54 -1.78 -29.73 -0.33
N GLN A 55 -1.02 -28.71 -0.73
CA GLN A 55 -0.32 -27.86 0.24
C GLN A 55 -1.30 -27.01 1.05
N LEU A 56 -2.39 -26.52 0.44
CA LEU A 56 -3.40 -25.73 1.15
C LEU A 56 -4.16 -26.58 2.19
N ILE A 57 -4.42 -27.86 1.88
CA ILE A 57 -5.06 -28.80 2.82
C ILE A 57 -4.10 -29.14 3.97
N GLN A 58 -2.83 -29.41 3.66
CA GLN A 58 -1.83 -29.75 4.68
C GLN A 58 -1.42 -28.55 5.53
N ARG A 59 -1.36 -27.36 4.95
CA ARG A 59 -0.93 -26.11 5.56
C ARG A 59 -1.93 -25.00 5.19
N PRO A 60 -3.10 -24.96 5.86
CA PRO A 60 -4.10 -23.95 5.57
C PRO A 60 -3.55 -22.56 5.82
N PHE A 61 -4.02 -21.60 5.01
CA PHE A 61 -3.64 -20.22 5.24
C PHE A 61 -4.09 -19.75 6.63
N PRO A 62 -3.29 -18.93 7.30
CA PRO A 62 -3.70 -18.26 8.52
C PRO A 62 -4.93 -17.37 8.32
N VAL A 63 -5.68 -17.15 9.39
CA VAL A 63 -6.94 -16.38 9.38
C VAL A 63 -6.77 -14.97 8.80
N TYR A 64 -5.62 -14.33 9.00
CA TYR A 64 -5.34 -13.00 8.45
C TYR A 64 -5.20 -12.99 6.93
N VAL A 65 -4.81 -14.10 6.28
CA VAL A 65 -4.78 -14.19 4.81
C VAL A 65 -6.22 -14.39 4.30
N TRP A 66 -6.97 -15.28 4.94
CA TRP A 66 -8.37 -15.53 4.59
C TRP A 66 -9.26 -14.30 4.74
N SER A 67 -9.02 -13.44 5.73
CA SER A 67 -9.80 -12.21 5.90
C SER A 67 -9.64 -11.24 4.72
N TRP A 68 -8.45 -11.14 4.11
CA TRP A 68 -8.27 -10.38 2.87
C TRP A 68 -8.98 -11.02 1.68
N PHE A 69 -9.04 -12.36 1.62
CA PHE A 69 -9.84 -13.06 0.62
C PHE A 69 -11.33 -12.77 0.79
N VAL A 70 -11.85 -12.81 2.01
CA VAL A 70 -13.24 -12.45 2.34
C VAL A 70 -13.54 -11.01 1.93
N MET A 71 -12.67 -10.05 2.26
CA MET A 71 -12.84 -8.66 1.81
C MET A 71 -12.89 -8.54 0.28
N SER A 72 -12.07 -9.32 -0.42
CA SER A 72 -12.06 -9.37 -1.88
C SER A 72 -13.38 -9.91 -2.44
N ILE A 73 -13.92 -11.00 -1.85
CA ILE A 73 -15.22 -11.56 -2.23
C ILE A 73 -16.34 -10.54 -2.00
N VAL A 74 -16.35 -9.85 -0.85
CA VAL A 74 -17.36 -8.83 -0.56
C VAL A 74 -17.33 -7.72 -1.60
N MET A 75 -16.15 -7.21 -1.95
CA MET A 75 -16.00 -6.22 -3.02
C MET A 75 -16.52 -6.71 -4.38
N LEU A 76 -16.23 -7.97 -4.73
CA LEU A 76 -16.70 -8.54 -6.00
C LEU A 76 -18.23 -8.68 -6.00
N TRP A 77 -18.79 -9.13 -4.88
CA TRP A 77 -20.23 -9.32 -4.70
C TRP A 77 -21.00 -8.01 -4.78
N THR A 78 -20.57 -6.98 -4.05
CA THR A 78 -21.21 -5.66 -4.05
C THR A 78 -21.10 -5.01 -5.43
N ALA A 79 -19.93 -5.11 -6.09
CA ALA A 79 -19.77 -4.63 -7.47
C ALA A 79 -20.71 -5.33 -8.46
N ALA A 80 -20.89 -6.65 -8.35
CA ALA A 80 -21.81 -7.39 -9.21
C ALA A 80 -23.26 -6.92 -9.05
N LEU A 81 -23.72 -6.72 -7.80
CA LEU A 81 -25.05 -6.17 -7.52
C LEU A 81 -25.20 -4.76 -8.11
N GLY A 82 -24.20 -3.90 -7.89
CA GLY A 82 -24.23 -2.53 -8.36
C GLY A 82 -24.23 -2.39 -9.88
N ILE A 83 -23.55 -3.29 -10.60
CA ILE A 83 -23.56 -3.35 -12.08
C ILE A 83 -24.89 -3.87 -12.61
N ASN A 84 -25.48 -4.87 -11.94
CA ASN A 84 -26.77 -5.42 -12.31
C ASN A 84 -27.87 -4.35 -12.25
N GLU A 85 -27.87 -3.52 -11.20
CA GLU A 85 -28.81 -2.41 -11.04
C GLU A 85 -28.66 -1.32 -12.11
N MET A 86 -27.44 -1.06 -12.59
CA MET A 86 -27.21 -0.05 -13.64
C MET A 86 -27.56 -0.52 -15.06
N GLY A 87 -28.07 -1.73 -15.23
CA GLY A 87 -28.25 -2.36 -16.53
C GLY A 87 -26.91 -2.83 -17.06
N PHE A 88 -26.64 -4.13 -16.89
CA PHE A 88 -25.36 -4.79 -17.15
C PHE A 88 -24.61 -4.22 -18.38
N ASN A 89 -23.47 -3.58 -18.13
CA ASN A 89 -22.62 -3.02 -19.17
C ASN A 89 -21.27 -3.74 -19.15
N LEU A 90 -20.92 -4.39 -20.27
CA LEU A 90 -19.69 -5.18 -20.40
C LEU A 90 -18.42 -4.37 -20.11
N GLN A 91 -18.39 -3.08 -20.49
CA GLN A 91 -17.24 -2.21 -20.21
C GLN A 91 -17.08 -1.92 -18.72
N VAL A 92 -18.20 -1.70 -18.02
CA VAL A 92 -18.22 -1.47 -16.57
C VAL A 92 -17.84 -2.76 -15.84
N ALA A 93 -18.35 -3.91 -16.29
CA ALA A 93 -17.98 -5.23 -15.77
C ALA A 93 -16.48 -5.51 -15.93
N ALA A 94 -15.91 -5.27 -17.11
CA ALA A 94 -14.48 -5.42 -17.34
C ALA A 94 -13.65 -4.48 -16.44
N ALA A 95 -14.05 -3.22 -16.31
CA ALA A 95 -13.39 -2.27 -15.42
C ALA A 95 -13.47 -2.68 -13.94
N ALA A 96 -14.60 -3.24 -13.50
CA ALA A 96 -14.78 -3.77 -12.16
C ALA A 96 -13.89 -4.98 -11.89
N VAL A 97 -13.77 -5.92 -12.85
CA VAL A 97 -12.85 -7.06 -12.74
C VAL A 97 -11.39 -6.60 -12.64
N VAL A 98 -10.96 -5.67 -13.50
CA VAL A 98 -9.61 -5.10 -13.42
C VAL A 98 -9.38 -4.42 -12.06
N THR A 99 -10.39 -3.70 -11.55
CA THR A 99 -10.31 -3.04 -10.25
C THR A 99 -10.24 -4.04 -9.09
N PHE A 100 -11.03 -5.12 -9.14
CA PHE A 100 -10.96 -6.25 -8.22
C PHE A 100 -9.55 -6.86 -8.20
N LEU A 101 -9.01 -7.25 -9.35
CA LEU A 101 -7.70 -7.92 -9.46
C LEU A 101 -6.55 -7.04 -8.96
N LYS A 102 -6.65 -5.71 -9.13
CA LYS A 102 -5.59 -4.77 -8.75
C LYS A 102 -5.73 -4.23 -7.31
N SER A 103 -6.81 -4.56 -6.59
CA SER A 103 -7.14 -3.99 -5.27
C SER A 103 -6.99 -5.01 -4.13
N TYR A 104 -8.06 -5.33 -3.39
CA TYR A 104 -8.00 -6.21 -2.22
C TYR A 104 -7.59 -7.64 -2.59
N PHE A 105 -7.96 -8.11 -3.80
CA PHE A 105 -7.53 -9.43 -4.26
C PHE A 105 -6.02 -9.48 -4.50
N LEU A 106 -5.42 -8.39 -4.96
CA LEU A 106 -3.96 -8.28 -5.05
C LEU A 106 -3.31 -8.38 -3.68
N ILE A 107 -3.88 -7.74 -2.65
CA ILE A 107 -3.37 -7.81 -1.28
C ILE A 107 -3.40 -9.26 -0.79
N PHE A 108 -4.53 -9.94 -0.96
CA PHE A 108 -4.66 -11.37 -0.65
C PHE A 108 -3.60 -12.20 -1.37
N ALA A 109 -3.47 -12.05 -2.70
CA ALA A 109 -2.51 -12.82 -3.48
C ALA A 109 -1.06 -12.56 -3.08
N CYS A 110 -0.71 -11.30 -2.78
CA CYS A 110 0.63 -10.94 -2.30
C CYS A 110 0.95 -11.55 -0.93
N LEU A 111 -0.03 -11.58 -0.02
CA LEU A 111 0.14 -12.20 1.30
C LEU A 111 0.21 -13.72 1.22
N ALA A 112 -0.56 -14.34 0.33
CA ALA A 112 -0.63 -15.79 0.19
C ALA A 112 0.55 -16.39 -0.58
N LEU A 113 1.12 -15.65 -1.56
CA LEU A 113 2.17 -16.15 -2.45
C LEU A 113 3.41 -16.74 -1.72
N PRO A 114 3.94 -16.13 -0.65
CA PRO A 114 5.09 -16.66 0.08
C PRO A 114 4.83 -18.01 0.76
N PHE A 115 3.58 -18.37 1.07
CA PHE A 115 3.23 -19.66 1.68
C PHE A 115 3.36 -20.83 0.70
N PHE A 116 3.29 -20.59 -0.61
CA PHE A 116 3.52 -21.62 -1.63
C PHE A 116 4.94 -21.57 -2.19
N SER A 117 5.44 -20.37 -2.52
CA SER A 117 6.70 -20.20 -3.24
C SER A 117 7.92 -19.94 -2.35
N GLN A 118 7.71 -19.88 -1.02
CA GLN A 118 8.76 -19.68 0.00
C GLN A 118 9.69 -18.51 -0.32
N VAL A 119 9.10 -17.37 -0.70
CA VAL A 119 9.84 -16.15 -1.02
C VAL A 119 10.58 -15.67 0.24
N ARG A 120 11.90 -15.58 0.18
CA ARG A 120 12.72 -15.11 1.32
C ARG A 120 12.58 -13.61 1.53
N VAL A 121 12.46 -13.18 2.79
CA VAL A 121 12.36 -11.76 3.17
C VAL A 121 13.59 -10.97 2.70
N GLU A 122 14.77 -11.57 2.78
CA GLU A 122 16.04 -10.96 2.37
C GLU A 122 16.07 -10.56 0.89
N VAL A 123 15.49 -11.39 0.01
CA VAL A 123 15.49 -11.15 -1.44
C VAL A 123 14.61 -9.95 -1.77
N VAL A 124 13.41 -9.92 -1.19
CA VAL A 124 12.46 -8.82 -1.40
C VAL A 124 13.00 -7.53 -0.80
N THR A 125 13.58 -7.59 0.40
CA THR A 125 14.20 -6.44 1.09
C THR A 125 15.32 -5.84 0.24
N ARG A 126 16.18 -6.69 -0.34
CA ARG A 126 17.25 -6.23 -1.24
C ARG A 126 16.75 -5.62 -2.54
N ALA A 127 15.70 -6.19 -3.13
CA ALA A 127 15.08 -5.63 -4.32
C ALA A 127 14.53 -4.22 -4.04
N ILE A 128 13.84 -4.07 -2.91
CA ILE A 128 13.30 -2.79 -2.45
C ILE A 128 14.42 -1.79 -2.15
N ALA A 129 15.54 -2.23 -1.57
CA ALA A 129 16.69 -1.36 -1.32
C ALA A 129 17.31 -0.82 -2.61
N TRP A 130 17.41 -1.63 -3.67
CA TRP A 130 17.84 -1.18 -5.00
C TRP A 130 16.84 -0.22 -5.63
N MET A 131 15.54 -0.53 -5.58
CA MET A 131 14.49 0.36 -6.06
C MET A 131 14.52 1.72 -5.33
N SER A 132 14.69 1.70 -4.01
CA SER A 132 14.77 2.90 -3.18
C SER A 132 16.03 3.72 -3.47
N SER A 133 17.16 3.06 -3.70
CA SER A 133 18.38 3.73 -4.18
C SER A 133 18.15 4.39 -5.54
N GLY A 134 17.36 3.74 -6.41
CA GLY A 134 16.92 4.27 -7.70
C GLY A 134 16.08 5.55 -7.58
N TYR A 135 15.42 5.82 -6.44
CA TYR A 135 14.73 7.10 -6.24
C TYR A 135 15.68 8.29 -6.32
N LEU A 136 16.91 8.19 -5.80
CA LEU A 136 17.87 9.30 -5.88
C LEU A 136 18.17 9.67 -7.33
N VAL A 137 18.40 8.66 -8.17
CA VAL A 137 18.69 8.83 -9.59
C VAL A 137 17.49 9.42 -10.32
N ALA A 138 16.30 8.87 -10.08
CA ALA A 138 15.08 9.36 -10.73
C ALA A 138 14.71 10.77 -10.28
N ILE A 139 14.88 11.11 -9.00
CA ILE A 139 14.69 12.47 -8.48
C ILE A 139 15.68 13.43 -9.14
N ALA A 140 16.96 13.07 -9.22
CA ALA A 140 17.96 13.90 -9.88
C ALA A 140 17.61 14.17 -11.35
N ILE A 141 17.20 13.13 -12.10
CA ILE A 141 16.74 13.27 -13.49
C ILE A 141 15.51 14.19 -13.57
N GLN A 142 14.50 13.95 -12.73
CA GLN A 142 13.25 14.72 -12.73
C GLN A 142 13.48 16.20 -12.38
N ILE A 143 14.37 16.49 -11.42
CA ILE A 143 14.76 17.85 -11.08
C ILE A 143 15.52 18.51 -12.24
N ALA A 144 16.45 17.79 -12.88
CA ALA A 144 17.14 18.30 -14.06
C ALA A 144 16.16 18.62 -15.20
N MET A 145 15.20 17.73 -15.47
CA MET A 145 14.14 17.96 -16.47
C MET A 145 13.29 19.20 -16.12
N LEU A 146 12.93 19.39 -14.85
CA LEU A 146 12.18 20.56 -14.39
C LEU A 146 12.94 21.87 -14.66
N PHE A 147 14.24 21.94 -14.34
CA PHE A 147 15.03 23.15 -14.57
C PHE A 147 15.33 23.40 -16.05
N LEU A 148 15.51 22.33 -16.84
CA LEU A 148 15.69 22.42 -18.30
C LEU A 148 14.37 22.66 -19.05
N ARG A 149 13.23 22.68 -18.35
CA ARG A 149 11.87 22.81 -18.91
C ARG A 149 11.54 21.74 -19.96
N ILE A 150 12.09 20.54 -19.79
CA ILE A 150 11.90 19.39 -20.68
C ILE A 150 10.75 18.53 -20.15
N GLY A 151 9.80 18.16 -21.04
CA GLY A 151 8.78 17.14 -20.75
C GLY A 151 7.39 17.64 -20.35
N GLY A 152 7.20 18.95 -20.16
CA GLY A 152 5.88 19.54 -19.84
C GLY A 152 5.19 18.86 -18.66
N ASN A 153 3.86 18.68 -18.74
CA ASN A 153 3.07 18.04 -17.68
C ASN A 153 3.12 16.49 -17.71
N GLY A 154 4.10 15.90 -18.42
CA GLY A 154 4.20 14.46 -18.61
C GLY A 154 3.42 13.94 -19.83
N TYR A 155 3.63 12.66 -20.15
CA TYR A 155 3.09 12.02 -21.36
C TYR A 155 2.19 10.83 -21.04
N LEU A 156 1.31 10.47 -21.97
CA LEU A 156 0.53 9.24 -21.92
C LEU A 156 1.26 8.17 -22.74
N PRO A 157 1.72 7.06 -22.12
CA PRO A 157 2.43 6.00 -22.82
C PRO A 157 1.60 5.37 -23.95
N PRO A 158 2.22 4.87 -25.02
CA PRO A 158 1.50 4.29 -26.17
C PRO A 158 0.56 3.15 -25.78
N LEU A 159 1.00 2.23 -24.91
CA LEU A 159 0.16 1.12 -24.43
C LEU A 159 -1.06 1.61 -23.63
N ALA A 160 -0.92 2.71 -22.89
CA ALA A 160 -2.01 3.29 -22.11
C ALA A 160 -3.16 3.81 -22.98
N ARG A 161 -2.94 4.04 -24.28
CA ARG A 161 -4.01 4.45 -25.20
C ARG A 161 -4.98 3.33 -25.55
N ILE A 162 -4.53 2.08 -25.45
CA ILE A 162 -5.25 0.87 -25.87
C ILE A 162 -6.06 0.27 -24.70
N LEU A 163 -5.69 0.59 -23.46
CA LEU A 163 -6.31 0.03 -22.27
C LEU A 163 -7.66 0.70 -21.94
N PRO A 164 -8.70 -0.08 -21.57
CA PRO A 164 -9.99 0.45 -21.16
C PRO A 164 -9.93 1.05 -19.75
N GLY A 165 -10.68 2.14 -19.52
CA GLY A 165 -10.79 2.83 -18.23
C GLY A 165 -10.24 4.26 -18.23
N ASP A 166 -10.17 4.88 -17.04
CA ASP A 166 -9.62 6.22 -16.88
C ASP A 166 -8.10 6.23 -17.11
N LYS A 167 -7.70 6.93 -18.19
CA LYS A 167 -6.32 7.03 -18.67
C LYS A 167 -5.43 7.89 -17.77
N GLY A 168 -6.03 8.67 -16.85
CA GLY A 168 -5.28 9.49 -15.89
C GLY A 168 -4.32 8.65 -15.04
N SER A 169 -4.75 7.46 -14.61
CA SER A 169 -3.95 6.54 -13.79
C SER A 169 -2.74 5.90 -14.49
N LEU A 170 -2.68 6.00 -15.82
CA LEU A 170 -1.61 5.45 -16.66
C LEU A 170 -0.64 6.52 -17.16
N ARG A 171 -0.88 7.79 -16.80
CA ARG A 171 -0.07 8.92 -17.24
C ARG A 171 1.23 8.98 -16.46
N VAL A 172 2.33 9.15 -17.20
CA VAL A 172 3.65 9.42 -16.62
C VAL A 172 3.74 10.92 -16.35
N MET A 173 3.80 11.31 -15.08
CA MET A 173 3.89 12.71 -14.67
C MET A 173 5.33 13.09 -14.31
N PHE A 174 5.74 14.27 -14.74
CA PHE A 174 7.06 14.81 -14.40
C PHE A 174 7.01 15.78 -13.22
N ALA A 175 8.18 16.13 -12.69
CA ALA A 175 8.29 17.09 -11.61
C ALA A 175 7.70 18.46 -12.00
N HIS A 176 7.04 19.11 -11.05
CA HIS A 176 6.51 20.46 -11.19
C HIS A 176 6.75 21.25 -9.90
N PHE A 177 6.74 22.58 -9.99
CA PHE A 177 6.77 23.41 -8.79
C PHE A 177 5.42 23.40 -8.10
N SER A 178 5.44 23.17 -6.79
CA SER A 178 4.25 23.29 -5.96
C SER A 178 4.59 23.93 -4.63
N SER A 179 3.69 24.73 -4.09
CA SER A 179 3.85 25.30 -2.75
C SER A 179 3.68 24.21 -1.69
N PHE A 180 4.70 24.05 -0.84
CA PHE A 180 4.66 23.24 0.37
C PHE A 180 5.17 24.09 1.53
N LEU A 181 4.35 24.23 2.58
CA LEU A 181 4.62 25.14 3.71
C LEU A 181 4.89 26.60 3.28
N GLY A 182 4.25 27.06 2.20
CA GLY A 182 4.43 28.42 1.67
C GLY A 182 5.67 28.59 0.79
N ILE A 183 6.52 27.55 0.66
CA ILE A 183 7.74 27.59 -0.14
C ILE A 183 7.52 26.84 -1.46
N PRO A 184 7.85 27.43 -2.63
CA PRO A 184 7.79 26.72 -3.90
C PRO A 184 8.90 25.68 -3.94
N LEU A 185 8.53 24.40 -3.81
CA LEU A 185 9.45 23.28 -3.85
C LEU A 185 9.20 22.41 -5.10
N PRO A 186 10.26 21.84 -5.70
CA PRO A 186 10.12 20.79 -6.69
C PRO A 186 9.35 19.62 -6.09
N ARG A 187 8.26 19.21 -6.76
CA ARG A 187 7.44 18.08 -6.37
C ARG A 187 7.36 17.08 -7.51
N THR A 188 7.51 15.81 -7.19
CA THR A 188 7.26 14.71 -8.14
C THR A 188 6.46 13.61 -7.48
N VAL A 189 5.74 12.85 -8.31
CA VAL A 189 5.02 11.63 -7.93
C VAL A 189 5.85 10.36 -8.22
N LEU A 190 7.01 10.51 -8.86
CA LEU A 190 7.87 9.42 -9.32
C LEU A 190 7.04 8.31 -9.98
N TYR A 191 7.15 7.08 -9.48
CA TYR A 191 6.52 5.89 -10.04
C TYR A 191 5.07 5.66 -9.60
N THR A 192 4.45 6.66 -8.96
CA THR A 192 3.11 6.56 -8.38
C THR A 192 2.17 7.57 -9.04
N PRO A 193 0.84 7.36 -8.98
CA PRO A 193 -0.10 8.30 -9.60
C PRO A 193 -0.27 9.57 -8.78
N ASP A 194 -0.06 9.49 -7.46
CA ASP A 194 -0.38 10.58 -6.54
C ASP A 194 0.70 10.78 -5.46
N PRO A 195 0.99 12.04 -5.07
CA PRO A 195 2.04 12.34 -4.10
C PRO A 195 1.88 11.67 -2.71
N PRO A 196 0.65 11.55 -2.13
CA PRO A 196 0.47 10.80 -0.90
C PRO A 196 0.91 9.33 -0.99
N ILE A 197 0.72 8.71 -2.15
CA ILE A 197 1.11 7.31 -2.39
C ILE A 197 2.65 7.23 -2.44
N LEU A 198 3.32 8.14 -3.16
CA LEU A 198 4.79 8.22 -3.14
C LEU A 198 5.32 8.36 -1.71
N GLY A 199 4.75 9.29 -0.94
CA GLY A 199 5.17 9.54 0.44
C GLY A 199 5.05 8.29 1.30
N LEU A 200 3.94 7.55 1.21
CA LEU A 200 3.79 6.29 1.93
C LEU A 200 4.75 5.20 1.41
N CYS A 201 4.90 5.04 0.08
CA CYS A 201 5.89 4.13 -0.50
C CYS A 201 7.29 4.39 0.05
N ALA A 202 7.67 5.67 0.17
CA ALA A 202 8.94 6.08 0.74
C ALA A 202 9.08 5.67 2.22
N VAL A 203 8.04 5.88 3.05
CA VAL A 203 8.03 5.42 4.45
C VAL A 203 8.17 3.90 4.54
N LEU A 204 7.40 3.14 3.76
CA LEU A 204 7.49 1.68 3.77
C LEU A 204 8.86 1.19 3.29
N CYS A 205 9.39 1.77 2.20
CA CYS A 205 10.73 1.46 1.71
C CYS A 205 11.78 1.74 2.79
N PHE A 206 11.68 2.88 3.51
CA PHE A 206 12.59 3.21 4.60
C PHE A 206 12.61 2.12 5.66
N LEU A 207 11.43 1.75 6.19
CA LEU A 207 11.30 0.77 7.28
C LEU A 207 11.77 -0.62 6.85
N ILE A 208 11.44 -1.05 5.63
CA ILE A 208 11.90 -2.34 5.07
C ILE A 208 13.42 -2.34 4.91
N CYS A 209 14.00 -1.26 4.38
CA CYS A 209 15.44 -1.16 4.12
C CYS A 209 16.28 -1.18 5.40
N LEU A 210 15.71 -0.94 6.59
CA LEU A 210 16.42 -1.13 7.86
C LEU A 210 16.90 -2.58 8.03
N GLY A 211 16.20 -3.55 7.41
CA GLY A 211 16.59 -4.96 7.36
C GLY A 211 17.63 -5.34 6.30
N GLU A 212 18.12 -4.40 5.49
CA GLU A 212 19.13 -4.74 4.47
C GLU A 212 20.48 -5.07 5.11
N ARG A 213 21.06 -6.20 4.66
CA ARG A 213 22.33 -6.73 5.18
C ARG A 213 23.55 -5.94 4.69
N ASP A 214 23.55 -5.50 3.44
CA ASP A 214 24.65 -4.67 2.92
C ASP A 214 24.51 -3.24 3.44
N ARG A 215 25.43 -2.84 4.33
CA ARG A 215 25.43 -1.50 4.95
C ARG A 215 25.49 -0.39 3.91
N ARG A 216 26.27 -0.54 2.83
CA ARG A 216 26.42 0.52 1.81
C ARG A 216 25.11 0.71 1.06
N LEU A 217 24.53 -0.38 0.58
CA LEU A 217 23.24 -0.35 -0.10
C LEU A 217 22.15 0.18 0.84
N ARG A 218 22.15 -0.25 2.10
CA ARG A 218 21.20 0.23 3.11
C ARG A 218 21.24 1.75 3.25
N TYR A 219 22.41 2.36 3.44
CA TYR A 219 22.48 3.81 3.61
C TYR A 219 22.00 4.57 2.36
N VAL A 220 22.39 4.12 1.16
CA VAL A 220 21.93 4.74 -0.09
C VAL A 220 20.42 4.58 -0.26
N ALA A 221 19.88 3.40 0.06
CA ALA A 221 18.45 3.12 -0.01
C ALA A 221 17.63 3.98 0.98
N LEU A 222 18.13 4.15 2.22
CA LEU A 222 17.50 5.01 3.23
C LEU A 222 17.52 6.49 2.78
N LEU A 223 18.65 6.97 2.24
CA LEU A 223 18.75 8.31 1.67
C LEU A 223 17.76 8.50 0.51
N GLY A 224 17.62 7.52 -0.37
CA GLY A 224 16.66 7.54 -1.46
C GLY A 224 15.20 7.57 -0.99
N ALA A 225 14.87 6.80 0.04
CA ALA A 225 13.55 6.84 0.66
C ALA A 225 13.27 8.22 1.29
N VAL A 226 14.21 8.79 2.04
CA VAL A 226 14.06 10.13 2.62
C VAL A 226 13.92 11.21 1.54
N ALA A 227 14.73 11.15 0.48
CA ALA A 227 14.62 12.08 -0.65
C ALA A 227 13.24 11.97 -1.32
N ALA A 228 12.74 10.76 -1.55
CA ALA A 228 11.40 10.54 -2.11
C ALA A 228 10.30 11.08 -1.17
N LEU A 229 10.45 10.91 0.15
CA LEU A 229 9.53 11.46 1.14
C LEU A 229 9.49 13.00 1.08
N ILE A 230 10.66 13.66 1.03
CA ILE A 230 10.77 15.12 0.93
C ILE A 230 10.07 15.62 -0.35
N VAL A 231 10.41 15.04 -1.50
CA VAL A 231 9.91 15.49 -2.80
C VAL A 231 8.43 15.14 -3.03
N SER A 232 7.88 14.16 -2.31
CA SER A 232 6.43 13.88 -2.33
C SER A 232 5.61 15.05 -1.78
N ALA A 233 6.19 15.85 -0.88
CA ALA A 233 5.52 16.95 -0.17
C ALA A 233 4.18 16.50 0.48
N SER A 234 4.11 15.25 0.97
CA SER A 234 2.91 14.68 1.58
C SER A 234 2.92 14.82 3.10
N ARG A 235 2.03 15.66 3.64
CA ARG A 235 1.88 15.89 5.09
C ARG A 235 1.63 14.62 5.88
N SER A 236 0.77 13.73 5.38
CA SER A 236 0.46 12.46 6.05
C SER A 236 1.68 11.56 6.13
N ALA A 237 2.49 11.50 5.07
CA ALA A 237 3.69 10.68 5.05
C ALA A 237 4.79 11.22 5.99
N TRP A 238 4.95 12.54 6.05
CA TRP A 238 5.85 13.20 7.01
C TRP A 238 5.48 12.92 8.47
N LEU A 239 4.19 12.76 8.76
CA LEU A 239 3.71 12.34 10.08
C LEU A 239 3.91 10.82 10.31
N CYS A 240 3.70 9.99 9.29
CA CYS A 240 3.81 8.54 9.41
C CYS A 240 5.23 8.06 9.75
N LEU A 241 6.27 8.67 9.18
CA LEU A 241 7.65 8.24 9.42
C LEU A 241 8.07 8.30 10.90
N PRO A 242 7.99 9.46 11.61
CA PRO A 242 8.39 9.53 13.01
C PRO A 242 7.51 8.66 13.90
N ILE A 243 6.20 8.55 13.62
CA ILE A 243 5.31 7.64 14.37
C ILE A 243 5.75 6.19 14.19
N ALA A 244 6.01 5.76 12.96
CA ALA A 244 6.44 4.39 12.69
C ALA A 244 7.81 4.08 13.31
N LEU A 245 8.75 5.03 13.29
CA LEU A 245 10.04 4.89 13.97
C LEU A 245 9.87 4.79 15.48
N PHE A 246 9.05 5.66 16.08
CA PHE A 246 8.73 5.62 17.50
C PHE A 246 8.16 4.26 17.90
N ILE A 247 7.13 3.78 17.19
CA ILE A 247 6.52 2.47 17.43
C ILE A 247 7.55 1.33 17.28
N GLY A 248 8.37 1.38 16.22
CA GLY A 248 9.45 0.43 16.01
C GLY A 248 10.43 0.38 17.19
N THR A 249 10.85 1.53 17.70
CA THR A 249 11.75 1.61 18.87
C THR A 249 11.08 1.17 20.17
N CYS A 250 9.76 1.33 20.33
CA CYS A 250 9.04 0.84 21.52
C CYS A 250 9.13 -0.68 21.68
N PHE A 251 9.23 -1.45 20.59
CA PHE A 251 9.41 -2.90 20.67
C PHE A 251 10.81 -3.33 21.13
N GLU A 252 11.81 -2.45 21.07
CA GLU A 252 13.18 -2.77 21.51
C GLU A 252 13.31 -2.70 23.05
N ASN A 253 12.47 -1.90 23.70
CA ASN A 253 12.51 -1.70 25.14
C ASN A 253 11.45 -2.54 25.85
N GLY A 254 11.87 -3.47 26.71
CA GLY A 254 10.98 -4.38 27.44
C GLY A 254 9.88 -3.68 28.26
N LEU A 255 10.17 -2.51 28.83
CA LEU A 255 9.23 -1.67 29.59
C LEU A 255 8.18 -0.97 28.69
N PHE A 256 8.49 -0.72 27.42
CA PHE A 256 7.65 0.02 26.47
C PHE A 256 6.97 -0.85 25.42
N ARG A 257 7.14 -2.18 25.52
CA ARG A 257 6.51 -3.15 24.63
C ARG A 257 4.98 -3.05 24.64
N GLN A 258 4.37 -2.77 25.80
CA GLN A 258 2.93 -2.49 25.90
C GLN A 258 2.56 -1.06 25.45
N LEU A 259 3.50 -0.12 25.46
CA LEU A 259 3.27 1.24 24.94
C LEU A 259 3.03 1.23 23.43
N SER A 260 3.56 0.24 22.70
CA SER A 260 3.24 0.04 21.29
C SER A 260 1.74 -0.22 21.07
N LEU A 261 1.05 -0.95 21.96
CA LEU A 261 -0.41 -1.14 21.91
C LEU A 261 -1.15 0.15 22.23
N TRP A 262 -0.72 0.90 23.26
CA TRP A 262 -1.35 2.17 23.62
C TRP A 262 -1.18 3.24 22.55
N SER A 263 0.00 3.35 21.94
CA SER A 263 0.26 4.25 20.81
C SER A 263 -0.50 3.82 19.56
N THR A 264 -0.69 2.52 19.35
CA THR A 264 -1.53 1.99 18.26
C THR A 264 -3.00 2.29 18.51
N ALA A 265 -3.51 2.03 19.72
CA ALA A 265 -4.87 2.36 20.11
C ALA A 265 -5.11 3.87 19.98
N LEU A 266 -4.15 4.70 20.40
CA LEU A 266 -4.21 6.15 20.25
C LEU A 266 -4.18 6.56 18.78
N THR A 267 -3.28 6.02 17.95
CA THR A 267 -3.23 6.38 16.51
C THR A 267 -4.47 5.90 15.75
N LEU A 268 -5.01 4.73 16.08
CA LEU A 268 -6.27 4.22 15.53
C LEU A 268 -7.47 5.05 16.03
N MET A 269 -7.52 5.38 17.31
CA MET A 269 -8.52 6.26 17.90
C MET A 269 -8.47 7.65 17.24
N MET A 270 -7.28 8.23 17.11
CA MET A 270 -7.10 9.50 16.44
C MET A 270 -7.50 9.38 14.96
N SER A 271 -7.15 8.30 14.26
CA SER A 271 -7.59 8.06 12.88
C SER A 271 -9.12 7.92 12.74
N SER A 272 -9.79 7.36 13.75
CA SER A 272 -11.24 7.23 13.81
C SER A 272 -11.95 8.53 14.17
N ILE A 273 -11.34 9.37 15.02
CA ILE A 273 -11.88 10.66 15.47
C ILE A 273 -11.60 11.77 14.44
N TRP A 274 -10.52 11.64 13.66
CA TRP A 274 -10.10 12.64 12.67
C TRP A 274 -10.96 12.71 11.40
N GLY A 275 -12.02 11.92 11.31
CA GLY A 275 -13.04 12.03 10.28
C GLY A 275 -14.02 13.21 10.46
N LEU A 276 -14.10 13.85 11.63
CA LEU A 276 -15.17 14.86 11.88
C LEU A 276 -14.82 16.14 12.67
N THR A 277 -13.67 16.33 13.34
CA THR A 277 -13.50 17.48 14.25
C THR A 277 -12.07 18.02 14.40
N ILE A 278 -11.41 18.42 13.30
CA ILE A 278 -10.15 19.20 13.34
C ILE A 278 -10.38 20.71 13.07
N GLU A 279 -11.59 21.13 12.73
CA GLU A 279 -11.85 22.54 12.42
C GLU A 279 -11.82 23.45 13.66
N GLU A 280 -12.16 22.92 14.84
CA GLU A 280 -12.29 23.74 16.06
C GLU A 280 -11.07 23.71 16.99
N LEU A 281 -10.36 22.59 17.10
CA LEU A 281 -9.21 22.49 18.03
C LEU A 281 -7.97 23.23 17.54
N PHE A 282 -7.88 23.50 16.23
CA PHE A 282 -6.76 24.21 15.62
C PHE A 282 -7.05 25.68 15.31
N ARG A 283 -8.26 26.18 15.56
CA ARG A 283 -8.66 27.53 15.15
C ARG A 283 -7.87 28.66 15.82
N LYS A 284 -7.05 28.38 16.85
CA LYS A 284 -6.25 29.41 17.56
C LYS A 284 -4.73 29.34 17.35
N PRO A 285 -4.09 28.17 17.12
CA PRO A 285 -2.69 28.14 16.65
C PRO A 285 -2.56 28.16 15.12
N MET A 286 -3.65 27.82 14.41
CA MET A 286 -3.73 27.77 12.95
C MET A 286 -4.33 29.08 12.41
N GLU A 287 -3.65 30.18 12.67
CA GLU A 287 -3.71 31.39 11.82
C GLU A 287 -2.36 31.61 11.13
N GLY A 288 -1.25 31.15 11.73
CA GLY A 288 0.07 31.12 11.10
C GLY A 288 0.32 29.95 10.13
N PHE A 289 -0.37 28.82 10.28
CA PHE A 289 -0.17 27.61 9.45
C PHE A 289 -1.18 27.44 8.30
N THR A 290 -2.30 28.17 8.33
CA THR A 290 -3.50 27.94 7.50
C THR A 290 -3.51 28.75 6.22
N GLN A 291 -2.68 29.78 6.12
CA GLN A 291 -2.56 30.58 4.89
C GLN A 291 -1.80 29.85 3.76
N ALA A 292 -1.18 28.70 4.04
CA ALA A 292 -0.31 28.04 3.06
C ALA A 292 -1.01 27.06 2.09
N ARG A 293 -2.23 26.54 2.37
CA ARG A 293 -3.07 25.74 1.42
C ARG A 293 -4.43 25.30 2.02
N ALA A 294 -5.34 26.24 2.31
CA ALA A 294 -6.68 25.93 2.84
C ALA A 294 -7.56 25.12 1.85
N ASN A 295 -7.47 25.39 0.54
CA ASN A 295 -8.47 24.91 -0.43
C ASN A 295 -8.46 23.38 -0.64
N SER A 296 -7.29 22.74 -0.84
CA SER A 296 -7.22 21.30 -1.14
C SER A 296 -7.64 20.39 0.03
N SER A 297 -7.47 20.85 1.27
CA SER A 297 -7.96 20.13 2.46
C SER A 297 -9.47 20.23 2.60
N GLN A 298 -10.04 21.41 2.33
CA GLN A 298 -11.48 21.67 2.38
C GLN A 298 -12.23 20.91 1.28
N GLU A 299 -11.66 20.88 0.07
CA GLU A 299 -12.21 20.12 -1.07
C GLU A 299 -12.27 18.61 -0.79
N ARG A 300 -11.20 18.02 -0.22
CA ARG A 300 -11.21 16.60 0.17
C ARG A 300 -12.25 16.31 1.24
N ALA A 301 -12.38 17.19 2.23
CA ALA A 301 -13.39 17.05 3.27
C ALA A 301 -14.81 17.10 2.69
N LEU A 302 -15.05 17.99 1.72
CA LEU A 302 -16.33 18.07 1.01
C LEU A 302 -16.66 16.76 0.26
N VAL A 303 -15.71 16.20 -0.49
CA VAL A 303 -15.92 14.96 -1.22
C VAL A 303 -16.16 13.78 -0.27
N VAL A 304 -15.41 13.71 0.84
CA VAL A 304 -15.63 12.67 1.87
C VAL A 304 -17.03 12.81 2.48
N ARG A 305 -17.45 14.04 2.83
CA ARG A 305 -18.79 14.29 3.36
C ARG A 305 -19.87 13.87 2.37
N LYS A 306 -19.77 14.28 1.11
CA LYS A 306 -20.72 13.89 0.05
C LYS A 306 -20.74 12.38 -0.21
N THR A 307 -19.58 11.72 -0.07
CA THR A 307 -19.48 10.26 -0.18
C THR A 307 -20.24 9.56 0.95
N LEU A 308 -20.13 10.06 2.18
CA LEU A 308 -20.84 9.51 3.34
C LEU A 308 -22.34 9.83 3.30
N GLU A 309 -22.73 11.02 2.84
CA GLU A 309 -24.14 11.36 2.58
C GLU A 309 -24.75 10.37 1.59
N ALA A 310 -24.08 10.12 0.45
CA ALA A 310 -24.56 9.17 -0.56
C ALA A 310 -24.57 7.72 -0.06
N TRP A 311 -23.67 7.33 0.85
CA TRP A 311 -23.68 6.00 1.45
C TRP A 311 -24.93 5.73 2.29
N GLN A 312 -25.52 6.76 2.92
CA GLN A 312 -26.71 6.59 3.77
C GLN A 312 -27.93 6.04 3.00
N GLU A 313 -27.95 6.17 1.68
CA GLU A 313 -29.00 5.63 0.81
C GLU A 313 -28.87 4.10 0.62
N SER A 314 -27.67 3.53 0.76
CA SER A 314 -27.41 2.08 0.71
C SER A 314 -26.43 1.65 1.80
N PRO A 315 -26.86 1.65 3.09
CA PRO A 315 -25.93 1.55 4.21
C PRO A 315 -25.28 0.17 4.34
N TRP A 316 -26.05 -0.90 4.10
CA TRP A 316 -25.62 -2.28 4.37
C TRP A 316 -24.69 -2.84 3.30
N ILE A 317 -25.08 -2.69 2.03
CA ILE A 317 -24.41 -3.29 0.87
C ILE A 317 -23.51 -2.26 0.15
N GLY A 318 -23.81 -0.97 0.28
CA GLY A 318 -23.18 0.07 -0.53
C GLY A 318 -23.70 0.05 -1.97
N TRP A 319 -23.07 0.85 -2.82
CA TRP A 319 -23.48 1.02 -4.22
C TRP A 319 -22.79 0.06 -5.20
N GLY A 320 -21.73 -0.64 -4.76
CA GLY A 320 -20.90 -1.55 -5.57
C GLY A 320 -19.98 -0.87 -6.59
N VAL A 321 -20.40 0.28 -7.10
CA VAL A 321 -19.82 0.98 -8.24
C VAL A 321 -20.01 2.48 -8.04
N ILE A 322 -19.12 3.28 -8.61
CA ILE A 322 -19.16 4.73 -8.48
C ILE A 322 -20.34 5.28 -9.31
N ARG A 323 -21.34 5.89 -8.64
CA ARG A 323 -22.54 6.46 -9.28
C ARG A 323 -22.56 8.00 -9.29
N GLY A 324 -21.82 8.65 -8.37
CA GLY A 324 -21.85 10.10 -8.21
C GLY A 324 -20.49 10.77 -8.38
N ARG A 325 -20.52 12.09 -8.61
CA ARG A 325 -19.35 12.96 -8.59
C ARG A 325 -19.62 14.20 -7.74
N ALA A 326 -18.58 14.70 -7.08
CA ALA A 326 -18.61 15.97 -6.36
C ALA A 326 -17.84 17.04 -7.16
N HIS A 327 -18.41 18.24 -7.23
CA HIS A 327 -17.78 19.40 -7.88
C HIS A 327 -16.69 19.98 -6.98
N LEU A 328 -15.46 20.11 -7.50
CA LEU A 328 -14.37 20.81 -6.82
C LEU A 328 -14.33 22.30 -7.21
N TYR A 329 -13.85 22.60 -8.41
CA TYR A 329 -13.73 23.96 -8.98
C TYR A 329 -13.49 23.90 -10.49
N GLU A 330 -13.74 24.98 -11.24
CA GLU A 330 -13.40 25.13 -12.68
C GLU A 330 -13.66 23.85 -13.51
N ASP A 331 -14.91 23.36 -13.49
CA ASP A 331 -15.36 22.17 -14.22
C ASP A 331 -14.69 20.82 -13.85
N SER A 332 -13.95 20.76 -12.75
CA SER A 332 -13.36 19.51 -12.23
C SER A 332 -14.33 18.76 -11.30
N TYR A 333 -14.77 17.59 -11.75
CA TYR A 333 -15.62 16.67 -11.00
C TYR A 333 -14.83 15.43 -10.58
N ILE A 334 -14.83 15.13 -9.28
CA ILE A 334 -14.17 13.94 -8.73
C ILE A 334 -15.24 12.91 -8.32
N GLY A 335 -15.02 11.64 -8.63
CA GLY A 335 -15.92 10.56 -8.24
C GLY A 335 -16.06 10.43 -6.71
N LEU A 336 -17.25 10.10 -6.23
CA LEU A 336 -17.44 9.76 -4.82
C LEU A 336 -16.60 8.52 -4.45
N GLY A 337 -16.10 8.47 -3.21
CA GLY A 337 -15.18 7.41 -2.76
C GLY A 337 -13.73 7.56 -3.24
N SER A 338 -13.34 8.68 -3.85
CA SER A 338 -11.96 8.92 -4.29
C SER A 338 -10.99 9.27 -3.16
N PHE A 339 -11.51 9.63 -1.97
CA PHE A 339 -10.73 9.99 -0.80
C PHE A 339 -11.17 9.18 0.42
N SER A 340 -10.21 8.84 1.29
CA SER A 340 -10.39 7.96 2.45
C SER A 340 -10.82 6.52 2.12
N THR A 341 -10.05 5.54 2.59
CA THR A 341 -10.40 4.11 2.50
C THR A 341 -11.74 3.83 3.17
N TYR A 342 -11.99 4.41 4.34
CA TYR A 342 -13.19 4.13 5.12
C TYR A 342 -14.45 4.63 4.42
N ALA A 343 -14.42 5.88 3.94
CA ALA A 343 -15.53 6.45 3.18
C ALA A 343 -15.76 5.71 1.86
N ALA A 344 -14.69 5.36 1.14
CA ALA A 344 -14.77 4.59 -0.09
C ALA A 344 -15.37 3.20 0.12
N VAL A 345 -14.98 2.50 1.19
CA VAL A 345 -15.46 1.14 1.48
C VAL A 345 -16.90 1.16 1.95
N LEU A 346 -17.30 2.11 2.79
CA LEU A 346 -18.71 2.27 3.17
C LEU A 346 -19.56 2.57 1.93
N TYR A 347 -19.14 3.54 1.10
CA TYR A 347 -19.87 3.91 -0.11
C TYR A 347 -20.01 2.76 -1.11
N LEU A 348 -18.93 2.00 -1.37
CA LEU A 348 -18.94 0.94 -2.38
C LEU A 348 -19.43 -0.41 -1.84
N ASN A 349 -19.14 -0.74 -0.59
CA ASN A 349 -19.31 -2.09 -0.05
C ASN A 349 -20.14 -2.14 1.24
N GLY A 350 -20.63 -0.99 1.70
CA GLY A 350 -21.47 -0.87 2.88
C GLY A 350 -20.80 -1.31 4.17
N ILE A 351 -21.63 -1.54 5.18
CA ILE A 351 -21.20 -2.02 6.51
C ILE A 351 -20.53 -3.40 6.39
N PHE A 352 -21.00 -4.28 5.51
CA PHE A 352 -20.40 -5.62 5.35
C PHE A 352 -18.95 -5.54 4.87
N GLY A 353 -18.67 -4.74 3.84
CA GLY A 353 -17.31 -4.52 3.38
C GLY A 353 -16.45 -3.79 4.41
N PHE A 354 -17.04 -2.86 5.15
CA PHE A 354 -16.31 -2.17 6.23
C PHE A 354 -15.87 -3.13 7.34
N ILE A 355 -16.77 -4.01 7.80
CA ILE A 355 -16.45 -5.04 8.82
C ILE A 355 -15.37 -5.99 8.28
N ALA A 356 -15.49 -6.47 7.04
CA ALA A 356 -14.51 -7.36 6.43
C ALA A 356 -13.12 -6.70 6.34
N LEU A 357 -13.06 -5.42 5.93
CA LEU A 357 -11.81 -4.67 5.88
C LEU A 357 -11.19 -4.48 7.26
N ILE A 358 -11.97 -4.03 8.25
CA ILE A 358 -11.47 -3.80 9.61
C ILE A 358 -10.98 -5.11 10.22
N ALA A 359 -11.70 -6.22 10.02
CA ALA A 359 -11.25 -7.54 10.45
C ALA A 359 -9.92 -7.91 9.80
N ALA A 360 -9.76 -7.71 8.48
CA ALA A 360 -8.51 -7.99 7.78
C ALA A 360 -7.33 -7.15 8.30
N MET A 361 -7.55 -5.85 8.52
CA MET A 361 -6.54 -4.94 9.05
C MET A 361 -6.13 -5.31 10.48
N ILE A 362 -7.10 -5.59 11.36
CA ILE A 362 -6.87 -5.95 12.76
C ILE A 362 -6.14 -7.29 12.87
N LEU A 363 -6.60 -8.32 12.15
CA LEU A 363 -5.99 -9.65 12.18
C LEU A 363 -4.55 -9.62 11.65
N THR A 364 -4.27 -8.87 10.58
CA THR A 364 -2.91 -8.72 10.04
C THR A 364 -2.01 -7.99 11.04
N LEU A 365 -2.53 -6.96 11.69
CA LEU A 365 -1.80 -6.20 12.71
C LEU A 365 -1.43 -7.10 13.91
N PHE A 366 -2.40 -7.85 14.45
CA PHE A 366 -2.15 -8.81 15.54
C PHE A 366 -1.18 -9.93 15.16
N ALA A 367 -1.25 -10.42 13.92
CA ALA A 367 -0.32 -11.44 13.42
C ALA A 367 1.14 -10.97 13.44
N THR A 368 1.39 -9.68 13.21
CA THR A 368 2.74 -9.09 13.34
C THR A 368 3.09 -8.71 14.78
N TYR A 369 2.10 -8.37 15.61
CA TYR A 369 2.30 -7.91 16.98
C TYR A 369 3.00 -8.96 17.85
N THR A 370 2.44 -10.17 17.98
CA THR A 370 2.96 -11.20 18.90
C THR A 370 4.43 -11.57 18.60
N PRO A 371 4.82 -11.82 17.34
CA PRO A 371 6.22 -11.97 16.94
C PRO A 371 7.10 -10.75 17.21
N ALA A 372 6.62 -9.53 16.92
CA ALA A 372 7.39 -8.30 17.12
C ALA A 372 7.73 -8.10 18.60
N VAL A 373 6.74 -8.36 19.45
CA VAL A 373 6.79 -8.43 20.90
C VAL A 373 7.91 -9.41 21.26
N ASN A 374 7.94 -10.62 20.71
CA ASN A 374 8.97 -11.61 20.98
C ASN A 374 10.36 -11.30 20.39
N GLY A 375 10.58 -10.10 19.84
CA GLY A 375 11.87 -9.65 19.32
C GLY A 375 12.11 -9.95 17.84
N HIS A 376 11.11 -10.44 17.09
CA HIS A 376 11.27 -10.71 15.66
C HIS A 376 11.42 -9.41 14.86
N PHE A 377 12.63 -9.19 14.32
CA PHE A 377 13.00 -7.94 13.65
C PHE A 377 12.08 -7.59 12.47
N GLY A 378 11.76 -8.57 11.61
CA GLY A 378 10.89 -8.34 10.46
C GLY A 378 9.47 -7.93 10.87
N CYS A 379 8.92 -8.58 11.90
CA CYS A 379 7.57 -8.30 12.38
C CYS A 379 7.45 -6.95 13.07
N LYS A 380 8.51 -6.50 13.76
CA LYS A 380 8.60 -5.16 14.34
C LYS A 380 8.38 -4.06 13.29
N TRP A 381 9.14 -4.13 12.20
CA TRP A 381 9.03 -3.14 11.13
C TRP A 381 7.78 -3.36 10.27
N ALA A 382 7.28 -4.58 10.16
CA ALA A 382 6.00 -4.88 9.53
C ALA A 382 4.83 -4.25 10.30
N PHE A 383 4.81 -4.37 11.63
CA PHE A 383 3.82 -3.73 12.48
C PHE A 383 3.85 -2.21 12.32
N ALA A 384 5.03 -1.59 12.45
CA ALA A 384 5.20 -0.15 12.26
C ALA A 384 4.76 0.33 10.86
N SER A 385 5.05 -0.47 9.83
CA SER A 385 4.64 -0.21 8.44
C SER A 385 3.13 -0.28 8.26
N LEU A 386 2.46 -1.25 8.90
CA LEU A 386 1.01 -1.37 8.89
C LEU A 386 0.33 -0.17 9.56
N ILE A 387 0.87 0.32 10.68
CA ILE A 387 0.36 1.56 11.30
C ILE A 387 0.48 2.76 10.36
N ALA A 388 1.64 2.93 9.71
CA ALA A 388 1.83 3.99 8.71
C ALA A 388 0.83 3.89 7.54
N LEU A 389 0.57 2.67 7.06
CA LEU A 389 -0.45 2.39 6.04
C LEU A 389 -1.85 2.78 6.52
N TYR A 390 -2.22 2.40 7.75
CA TYR A 390 -3.56 2.62 8.30
C TYR A 390 -3.83 4.10 8.58
N ILE A 391 -2.84 4.85 9.05
CA ILE A 391 -2.94 6.31 9.15
C ILE A 391 -3.17 6.91 7.74
N SER A 392 -2.44 6.42 6.75
CA SER A 392 -2.53 6.89 5.36
C SER A 392 -3.87 6.53 4.67
N CYS A 393 -4.58 5.51 5.15
CA CYS A 393 -5.93 5.17 4.69
C CYS A 393 -6.93 6.32 4.89
N ASN A 394 -6.69 7.28 5.78
CA ASN A 394 -7.54 8.48 5.89
C ASN A 394 -7.42 9.40 4.68
N ALA A 395 -6.24 9.45 4.06
CA ALA A 395 -5.95 10.36 2.98
C ALA A 395 -6.34 9.78 1.61
N THR A 396 -6.04 8.50 1.39
CA THR A 396 -6.17 7.86 0.07
C THR A 396 -6.74 6.43 0.22
N PRO A 397 -7.67 6.01 -0.64
CA PRO A 397 -8.23 4.66 -0.57
C PRO A 397 -7.20 3.55 -0.76
N LEU A 398 -7.24 2.54 0.11
CA LEU A 398 -6.34 1.39 0.05
C LEU A 398 -6.46 0.60 -1.26
N SER A 399 -7.67 0.50 -1.81
CA SER A 399 -7.92 -0.15 -3.10
C SER A 399 -7.18 0.52 -4.27
N TRP A 400 -6.91 1.81 -4.19
CA TRP A 400 -6.12 2.56 -5.18
C TRP A 400 -4.61 2.42 -4.95
N MET A 401 -4.21 2.35 -3.68
CA MET A 401 -2.82 2.21 -3.29
C MET A 401 -2.28 0.80 -3.50
N ALA A 402 -3.13 -0.24 -3.42
CA ALA A 402 -2.76 -1.65 -3.39
C ALA A 402 -1.74 -2.04 -4.48
N VAL A 403 -1.99 -1.64 -5.73
CA VAL A 403 -1.07 -1.84 -6.86
C VAL A 403 0.32 -1.28 -6.58
N ASN A 404 0.41 -0.04 -6.11
CA ASN A 404 1.68 0.63 -5.89
C ASN A 404 2.42 0.07 -4.68
N LEU A 405 1.69 -0.56 -3.76
CA LEU A 405 2.21 -1.17 -2.54
C LEU A 405 2.39 -2.69 -2.64
N TRP A 406 2.25 -3.29 -3.82
CA TRP A 406 2.31 -4.74 -4.01
C TRP A 406 3.58 -5.36 -3.42
N PHE A 407 4.74 -4.70 -3.60
CA PHE A 407 6.03 -5.15 -3.07
C PHE A 407 6.03 -5.23 -1.54
N PHE A 408 5.33 -4.30 -0.87
CA PHE A 408 5.19 -4.30 0.58
C PHE A 408 4.33 -5.48 1.04
N PHE A 409 3.23 -5.78 0.34
CA PHE A 409 2.39 -6.93 0.70
C PHE A 409 3.09 -8.28 0.48
N VAL A 410 3.90 -8.40 -0.59
CA VAL A 410 4.73 -9.59 -0.79
C VAL A 410 5.78 -9.72 0.32
N TRP A 411 6.45 -8.63 0.67
CA TRP A 411 7.39 -8.60 1.79
C TRP A 411 6.72 -8.95 3.13
N LEU A 412 5.53 -8.41 3.40
CA LEU A 412 4.74 -8.68 4.59
C LEU A 412 4.33 -10.15 4.67
N GLY A 413 3.87 -10.74 3.55
CA GLY A 413 3.58 -12.16 3.46
C GLY A 413 4.80 -13.03 3.75
N ALA A 414 5.98 -12.64 3.25
CA ALA A 414 7.23 -13.36 3.50
C ALA A 414 7.64 -13.29 4.98
N VAL A 415 7.52 -12.11 5.61
CA VAL A 415 7.78 -11.92 7.04
C VAL A 415 6.83 -12.78 7.89
N LEU A 416 5.55 -12.82 7.54
CA LEU A 416 4.55 -13.59 8.27
C LEU A 416 4.72 -15.10 8.08
N HIS A 417 5.15 -15.54 6.90
CA HIS A 417 5.50 -16.93 6.63
C HIS A 417 6.73 -17.38 7.45
N GLU A 418 7.75 -16.54 7.61
CA GLU A 418 8.95 -16.87 8.42
C GLU A 418 8.63 -17.13 9.91
N VAL A 419 7.60 -16.48 10.46
CA VAL A 419 7.23 -16.63 11.88
C VAL A 419 6.07 -17.57 12.11
N GLN A 420 5.41 -18.05 11.04
CA GLN A 420 4.46 -19.12 11.25
C GLN A 420 5.24 -20.30 11.84
N PRO A 421 4.80 -20.87 12.98
CA PRO A 421 5.43 -22.07 13.48
C PRO A 421 5.40 -23.06 12.32
N GLN A 422 6.58 -23.48 11.85
CA GLN A 422 6.65 -24.73 11.15
C GLN A 422 5.99 -25.68 12.13
N GLN A 423 4.77 -26.15 11.82
CA GLN A 423 4.28 -27.36 12.42
C GLN A 423 5.33 -28.39 12.00
N ALA A 424 6.37 -28.49 12.83
CA ALA A 424 7.24 -29.64 12.88
C ALA A 424 6.25 -30.78 12.90
N ASN A 425 6.43 -31.67 11.92
CA ASN A 425 5.67 -32.89 11.79
C ASN A 425 5.74 -33.65 13.12
N LEU A 426 4.87 -33.33 14.08
CA LEU A 426 4.48 -34.18 15.18
C LEU A 426 3.51 -35.21 14.57
N THR A 427 3.97 -35.92 13.54
CA THR A 427 3.20 -36.94 12.84
C THR A 427 3.54 -38.34 13.35
N SER A 428 4.59 -38.49 14.16
CA SER A 428 4.89 -39.75 14.85
C SER A 428 4.48 -39.65 16.31
N TRP A 429 3.52 -40.48 16.70
CA TRP A 429 3.14 -40.73 18.10
C TRP A 429 4.34 -41.00 19.02
N GLU A 430 5.45 -41.51 18.47
CA GLU A 430 6.72 -41.79 19.16
C GLU A 430 7.38 -40.56 19.83
N GLN A 431 7.16 -39.35 19.30
CA GLN A 431 7.75 -38.14 19.90
C GLN A 431 6.96 -37.62 21.10
N ILE A 432 5.70 -38.06 21.26
CA ILE A 432 4.81 -37.64 22.36
C ILE A 432 4.92 -38.62 23.53
N SER A 433 5.28 -39.89 23.30
CA SER A 433 5.33 -40.92 24.34
C SER A 433 6.58 -40.88 25.23
N GLY A 434 7.60 -40.07 24.92
CA GLY A 434 8.75 -39.88 25.81
C GLY A 434 9.52 -41.17 26.14
N GLU A 435 9.54 -42.15 25.22
CA GLU A 435 10.40 -43.33 25.32
C GLU A 435 11.64 -43.10 24.46
N GLY A 436 12.70 -42.65 25.13
CA GLY A 436 14.08 -42.62 24.64
C GLY A 436 15.01 -43.07 25.74
#